data_AF-N9M271-F1
#
_entry.id   AF-N9M271-F1
#
_cell.length_a   1.000
_cell.length_b   1.000
_cell.length_c   1.000
_cell.angle_alpha   90.00
_cell.angle_beta   90.00
_cell.angle_gamma   90.00
#
_symmetry.space_group_name_H-M   'P 1'
#
loop_
_entity.id
_entity.type
_entity.pdbx_description
1 polymer ?
#
loop_
_entity_poly.entity_id
_entity_poly.type
_entity_poly.pdbx_seq_one_letter_code
_entity_poly.pdbx_strand_id
1 'polypeptide(L)'
;MNDVGSVFLHKEFEFADGGKAQKFFVVIGRHNGVVIAAKTTSQQHGRGISYGCQPSDRFHNFYLPTGSCYFDKCTWVCLDEFYEFSDSELFNARFSGTVRFTCTLDAAHMKILQDCAKESEDITSIQENIINNSIVQ
;
A
#
# COMPACT_ATOMS: atom_id res chain seq x y z
N MET A 1 -0.72 11.78 13.73
CA MET A 1 0.33 10.77 13.53
C MET A 1 0.35 10.50 12.03
N ASN A 2 1.43 10.84 11.32
CA ASN A 2 1.49 10.63 9.88
C ASN A 2 1.92 9.19 9.63
N ASP A 3 0.98 8.33 9.24
CA ASP A 3 1.24 6.91 8.98
C ASP A 3 1.59 6.66 7.49
N VAL A 4 1.66 7.69 6.64
CA VAL A 4 2.02 7.55 5.21
C VAL A 4 3.40 6.91 5.08
N GLY A 5 3.47 5.88 4.24
CA GLY A 5 4.64 5.01 4.05
C GLY A 5 4.85 3.93 5.10
N SER A 6 4.00 3.88 6.12
CA SER A 6 4.01 2.76 7.06
C SER A 6 3.49 1.50 6.38
N VAL A 7 4.22 0.41 6.59
CA VAL A 7 3.85 -0.95 6.23
C VAL A 7 3.26 -1.61 7.47
N PHE A 8 2.05 -2.14 7.32
CA PHE A 8 1.35 -2.83 8.38
C PHE A 8 1.06 -4.28 8.01
N LEU A 9 1.08 -5.17 8.99
CA LEU A 9 0.56 -6.53 8.89
C LEU A 9 -0.87 -6.57 9.45
N HIS A 10 -1.84 -6.90 8.62
CA HIS A 10 -3.21 -7.16 9.02
C HIS A 10 -3.43 -8.68 9.11
N LYS A 11 -3.92 -9.17 10.26
CA LYS A 11 -4.12 -10.62 10.49
C LYS A 11 -5.25 -11.21 9.67
N GLU A 12 -6.31 -10.44 9.45
CA GLU A 12 -7.54 -10.86 8.77
C GLU A 12 -7.91 -9.85 7.67
N PHE A 13 -6.98 -9.56 6.77
CA PHE A 13 -7.20 -8.58 5.70
C PHE A 13 -8.29 -9.10 4.78
N GLU A 14 -9.35 -8.31 4.61
CA GLU A 14 -10.50 -8.66 3.76
C GLU A 14 -10.28 -8.16 2.35
N PHE A 15 -10.41 -9.05 1.38
CA PHE A 15 -10.29 -8.75 -0.05
C PHE A 15 -11.65 -8.35 -0.64
N ALA A 16 -11.67 -7.77 -1.84
CA ALA A 16 -12.92 -7.41 -2.52
C ALA A 16 -13.86 -8.60 -2.79
N ASP A 17 -13.36 -9.84 -2.81
CA ASP A 17 -14.16 -11.07 -2.94
C ASP A 17 -14.73 -11.59 -1.60
N GLY A 18 -14.50 -10.88 -0.49
CA GLY A 18 -14.89 -11.25 0.86
C GLY A 18 -13.97 -12.29 1.53
N GLY A 19 -12.95 -12.78 0.82
CA GLY A 19 -11.93 -13.66 1.38
C GLY A 19 -11.08 -12.92 2.43
N LYS A 20 -10.55 -13.67 3.41
CA LYS A 20 -9.68 -13.12 4.46
C LYS A 20 -8.35 -13.85 4.52
N ALA A 21 -7.26 -13.09 4.64
CA ALA A 21 -5.95 -13.67 4.92
C ALA A 21 -5.04 -12.68 5.64
N GLN A 22 -3.96 -13.21 6.23
CA GLN A 22 -2.90 -12.36 6.74
C GLN A 22 -2.17 -11.67 5.58
N LYS A 23 -2.12 -10.34 5.58
CA LYS A 23 -1.47 -9.56 4.52
C LYS A 23 -0.76 -8.32 5.03
N PHE A 24 0.32 -7.99 4.35
CA PHE A 24 0.93 -6.66 4.47
C PHE A 24 0.22 -5.68 3.55
N PHE A 25 0.05 -4.45 4.02
CA PHE A 25 -0.38 -3.31 3.21
C PHE A 25 0.49 -2.09 3.52
N VAL A 26 0.58 -1.19 2.55
CA VAL A 26 1.30 0.09 2.66
C VAL A 26 0.27 1.21 2.67
N VAL A 27 0.41 2.17 3.58
CA VAL A 27 -0.37 3.41 3.54
C VAL A 27 0.24 4.36 2.50
N ILE A 28 -0.49 4.62 1.43
CA ILE A 28 -0.05 5.46 0.30
C ILE A 28 -0.42 6.93 0.54
N GLY A 29 -1.57 7.18 1.16
CA GLY A 29 -2.02 8.54 1.43
C GLY A 29 -2.98 8.63 2.61
N ARG A 30 -3.13 9.84 3.15
CA ARG A 30 -4.07 10.12 4.23
C ARG A 30 -4.51 11.57 4.22
N HIS A 31 -5.81 11.82 4.22
CA HIS A 31 -6.36 13.16 4.26
C HIS A 31 -7.79 13.14 4.82
N ASN A 32 -8.16 14.15 5.61
CA ASN A 32 -9.50 14.31 6.20
C ASN A 32 -10.09 13.06 6.85
N GLY A 33 -9.27 12.29 7.57
CA GLY A 33 -9.71 11.10 8.29
C GLY A 33 -9.84 9.83 7.44
N VAL A 34 -9.48 9.89 6.16
CA VAL A 34 -9.46 8.74 5.24
C VAL A 34 -8.01 8.36 4.95
N VAL A 35 -7.73 7.06 5.00
CA VAL A 35 -6.44 6.44 4.73
C VAL A 35 -6.56 5.61 3.46
N ILE A 36 -5.69 5.87 2.49
CA ILE A 36 -5.55 5.07 1.26
C ILE A 36 -4.41 4.10 1.44
N ALA A 37 -4.67 2.83 1.17
CA ALA A 37 -3.70 1.76 1.29
C ALA A 37 -3.71 0.84 0.08
N ALA A 38 -2.59 0.17 -0.15
CA ALA A 38 -2.48 -0.91 -1.12
C ALA A 38 -1.92 -2.17 -0.46
N LYS A 39 -2.52 -3.32 -0.76
CA LYS A 39 -2.00 -4.61 -0.31
C LYS A 39 -0.70 -4.94 -1.02
N THR A 40 0.02 -5.91 -0.46
CA THR A 40 1.24 -6.43 -1.10
C THR A 40 1.15 -7.94 -1.36
N THR A 41 2.00 -8.40 -2.26
CA THR A 41 2.20 -9.82 -2.54
C THR A 41 3.70 -10.12 -2.71
N SER A 42 4.13 -11.30 -2.27
CA SER A 42 5.45 -11.85 -2.59
C SER A 42 5.40 -12.88 -3.72
N GLN A 43 4.23 -13.03 -4.35
CA GLN A 43 4.02 -13.92 -5.49
C GLN A 43 4.04 -13.07 -6.77
N GLN A 44 5.02 -13.32 -7.63
CA GLN A 44 5.25 -12.54 -8.85
C GLN A 44 4.04 -12.57 -9.78
N HIS A 45 3.52 -13.75 -10.15
CA HIS A 45 2.35 -13.92 -11.05
C HIS A 45 2.42 -13.07 -12.33
N GLY A 46 3.59 -13.00 -12.96
CA GLY A 46 3.79 -12.24 -14.19
C GLY A 46 4.10 -10.75 -14.00
N ARG A 47 4.26 -10.27 -12.76
CA ARG A 47 4.74 -8.91 -12.48
C ARG A 47 6.23 -8.75 -12.77
N GLY A 48 6.64 -7.59 -13.26
CA GLY A 48 8.00 -7.20 -13.54
C GLY A 48 8.88 -7.20 -12.28
N ILE A 49 10.18 -7.34 -12.48
CA ILE A 49 11.20 -7.38 -11.41
C ILE A 49 12.17 -6.19 -11.48
N SER A 50 11.88 -5.22 -12.35
CA SER A 50 12.61 -3.95 -12.37
C SER A 50 12.14 -3.13 -11.18
N TYR A 51 13.07 -2.60 -10.38
CA TYR A 51 12.72 -1.74 -9.24
C TYR A 51 11.79 -0.59 -9.67
N GLY A 52 10.73 -0.37 -8.88
CA GLY A 52 9.80 0.72 -9.10
C GLY A 52 8.52 0.33 -9.84
N CYS A 53 7.92 1.31 -10.51
CA CYS A 53 6.61 1.20 -11.13
C CYS A 53 6.59 0.24 -12.32
N GLN A 54 5.53 -0.56 -12.42
CA GLN A 54 5.25 -1.47 -13.54
C GLN A 54 3.83 -1.21 -14.08
N PRO A 55 3.58 -0.05 -14.72
CA PRO A 55 2.23 0.34 -15.13
C PRO A 55 1.71 -0.48 -16.31
N SER A 56 2.62 -1.06 -17.11
CA SER A 56 2.28 -1.86 -18.30
C SER A 56 2.14 -3.37 -18.03
N ASP A 57 2.33 -3.80 -16.79
CA ASP A 57 2.07 -5.18 -16.41
C ASP A 57 0.57 -5.48 -16.43
N ARG A 58 0.20 -6.75 -16.50
CA ARG A 58 -1.20 -7.20 -16.41
C ARG A 58 -1.92 -6.65 -15.16
N PHE A 59 -1.19 -6.51 -14.05
CA PHE A 59 -1.69 -5.91 -12.83
C PHE A 59 -0.75 -4.76 -12.48
N HIS A 60 -1.24 -3.52 -12.50
CA HIS A 60 -0.42 -2.36 -12.16
C HIS A 60 0.21 -2.57 -10.78
N ASN A 61 1.53 -2.46 -10.69
CA ASN A 61 2.23 -2.73 -9.43
C ASN A 61 3.49 -1.88 -9.27
N PHE A 62 4.02 -1.90 -8.05
CA PHE A 62 5.32 -1.34 -7.72
C PHE A 62 6.21 -2.40 -7.10
N TYR A 63 7.36 -2.68 -7.71
CA TYR A 63 8.28 -3.71 -7.26
C TYR A 63 9.31 -3.20 -6.25
N LEU A 64 9.39 -3.89 -5.12
CA LEU A 64 10.38 -3.73 -4.05
C LEU A 64 11.25 -5.00 -3.95
N PRO A 65 12.58 -4.91 -4.17
CA PRO A 65 13.47 -6.04 -3.99
C PRO A 65 13.53 -6.50 -2.54
N THR A 66 14.03 -7.72 -2.32
CA THR A 66 14.28 -8.23 -0.96
C THR A 66 15.18 -7.28 -0.18
N GLY A 67 14.88 -7.05 1.10
CA GLY A 67 15.61 -6.12 1.94
C GLY A 67 15.11 -4.67 1.88
N SER A 68 14.16 -4.35 1.00
CA SER A 68 13.40 -3.10 1.11
C SER A 68 12.58 -3.13 2.40
N CYS A 69 12.91 -2.25 3.36
CA CYS A 69 12.19 -2.12 4.63
C CYS A 69 12.31 -3.38 5.51
N TYR A 70 11.23 -4.16 5.67
CA TYR A 70 11.19 -5.41 6.45
C TYR A 70 10.92 -6.64 5.57
N PHE A 71 10.80 -6.47 4.24
CA PHE A 71 10.43 -7.57 3.36
C PHE A 71 11.58 -8.56 3.18
N ASP A 72 11.39 -9.79 3.69
CA ASP A 72 12.31 -10.93 3.56
C ASP A 72 12.27 -11.59 2.18
N LYS A 73 11.33 -11.17 1.34
CA LYS A 73 11.14 -11.61 -0.04
C LYS A 73 10.91 -10.39 -0.93
N CYS A 74 11.20 -10.57 -2.21
CA CYS A 74 10.77 -9.65 -3.23
C CYS A 74 9.25 -9.45 -3.15
N THR A 75 8.82 -8.20 -3.16
CA THR A 75 7.46 -7.80 -2.82
C THR A 75 6.95 -6.82 -3.85
N TRP A 76 5.69 -6.98 -4.22
CA TRP A 76 4.96 -6.08 -5.10
C TRP A 76 3.87 -5.39 -4.31
N VAL A 77 3.81 -4.06 -4.38
CA VAL A 77 2.63 -3.31 -3.95
C VAL A 77 1.63 -3.38 -5.10
N CYS A 78 0.44 -3.91 -4.83
CA CYS A 78 -0.64 -4.09 -5.81
C CYS A 78 -1.37 -2.76 -5.98
N LEU A 79 -1.21 -2.11 -7.13
CA LEU A 79 -1.82 -0.81 -7.46
C LEU A 79 -3.02 -0.98 -8.40
N ASP A 80 -3.44 -2.23 -8.62
CA ASP A 80 -4.68 -2.64 -9.27
C ASP A 80 -5.88 -2.70 -8.31
N GLU A 81 -5.66 -2.44 -7.01
CA GLU A 81 -6.72 -2.43 -6.00
C GLU A 81 -6.32 -1.55 -4.80
N PHE A 82 -7.14 -0.52 -4.52
CA PHE A 82 -6.94 0.40 -3.41
C PHE A 82 -7.96 0.17 -2.30
N TYR A 83 -7.52 0.27 -1.05
CA TYR A 83 -8.34 0.09 0.13
C TYR A 83 -8.44 1.39 0.91
N GLU A 84 -9.65 1.69 1.38
CA GLU A 84 -9.94 2.85 2.19
C GLU A 84 -10.22 2.41 3.63
N PHE A 85 -9.58 3.09 4.58
CA PHE A 85 -9.87 2.95 5.99
C PHE A 85 -10.19 4.33 6.57
N SER A 86 -11.16 4.40 7.46
CA SER A 86 -11.25 5.56 8.35
C SER A 86 -10.11 5.54 9.37
N ASP A 87 -9.73 6.71 9.85
CA ASP A 87 -8.76 6.88 10.94
C ASP A 87 -9.15 6.06 12.18
N SER A 88 -10.44 6.03 12.50
CA SER A 88 -10.99 5.27 13.62
C SER A 88 -10.86 3.76 13.43
N GLU A 89 -11.12 3.24 12.22
CA GLU A 89 -10.99 1.80 11.94
C GLU A 89 -9.54 1.36 12.07
N LEU A 90 -8.61 2.10 11.45
CA LEU A 90 -7.20 1.79 11.52
C LEU A 90 -6.65 1.93 12.95
N PHE A 91 -7.06 2.96 13.69
CA PHE A 91 -6.69 3.13 15.10
C PHE A 91 -7.19 1.96 15.96
N ASN A 92 -8.47 1.62 15.85
CA ASN A 92 -9.06 0.52 16.62
C ASN A 92 -8.41 -0.82 16.29
N ALA A 93 -8.13 -1.08 15.00
CA ALA A 93 -7.45 -2.30 14.57
C ALA A 93 -5.99 -2.38 15.07
N ARG A 94 -5.31 -1.22 15.20
CA ARG A 94 -3.99 -1.16 15.83
C ARG A 94 -4.07 -1.41 17.34
N PHE A 95 -5.04 -0.81 18.01
CA PHE A 95 -5.26 -0.97 19.45
C PHE A 95 -5.62 -2.42 19.82
N SER A 96 -6.47 -3.08 19.01
CA SER A 96 -6.81 -4.50 19.18
C SER A 96 -5.66 -5.46 18.82
N GLY A 97 -4.63 -4.96 18.12
CA GLY A 97 -3.52 -5.76 17.61
C GLY A 97 -3.89 -6.65 16.41
N THR A 98 -5.01 -6.38 15.74
CA THR A 98 -5.38 -6.96 14.44
C THR A 98 -4.47 -6.42 13.33
N VAL A 99 -4.10 -5.14 13.43
CA VAL A 99 -3.12 -4.45 12.60
C VAL A 99 -1.86 -4.18 13.42
N ARG A 100 -0.70 -4.55 12.87
CA ARG A 100 0.60 -4.34 13.52
C ARG A 100 1.53 -3.56 12.60
N PHE A 101 2.11 -2.50 13.13
CA PHE A 101 3.19 -1.79 12.44
C PHE A 101 4.36 -2.75 12.19
N THR A 102 4.92 -2.71 10.99
CA THR A 102 6.04 -3.57 10.59
C THR A 102 7.29 -2.74 10.34
N CYS A 103 7.19 -1.75 9.44
CA CYS A 103 8.29 -0.84 9.12
C CYS A 103 7.75 0.40 8.37
N THR A 104 8.64 1.32 8.00
CA THR A 104 8.30 2.51 7.20
C THR A 104 9.18 2.54 5.96
N LEU A 105 8.58 2.65 4.78
CA LEU A 105 9.31 2.91 3.54
C LEU A 105 9.92 4.32 3.62
N ASP A 106 11.17 4.48 3.16
CA ASP A 106 11.77 5.81 3.13
C ASP A 106 11.07 6.75 2.15
N ALA A 107 11.33 8.04 2.30
CA ALA A 107 10.69 9.09 1.51
C ALA A 107 10.90 8.94 0.00
N ALA A 108 12.07 8.44 -0.43
CA ALA A 108 12.37 8.26 -1.85
C ALA A 108 11.53 7.13 -2.45
N HIS A 109 11.43 5.97 -1.77
CA HIS A 109 10.53 4.90 -2.17
C HIS A 109 9.08 5.38 -2.20
N MET A 110 8.67 6.11 -1.15
CA MET A 110 7.29 6.58 -1.04
C MET A 110 6.90 7.57 -2.12
N LYS A 111 7.79 8.49 -2.50
CA LYS A 111 7.49 9.46 -3.55
C LYS A 111 7.22 8.77 -4.88
N ILE A 112 8.08 7.82 -5.27
CA ILE A 112 7.92 7.07 -6.52
C ILE A 112 6.68 6.16 -6.46
N LEU A 113 6.41 5.54 -5.30
CA LEU A 113 5.20 4.73 -5.11
C LEU A 113 3.92 5.57 -5.24
N GLN A 114 3.88 6.75 -4.64
CA GLN A 114 2.74 7.67 -4.74
C GLN A 114 2.54 8.15 -6.18
N ASP A 115 3.62 8.46 -6.91
CA ASP A 115 3.52 8.86 -8.31
C ASP A 115 3.02 7.70 -9.18
N CYS A 116 3.55 6.48 -8.99
CA CYS A 116 3.08 5.27 -9.65
C CYS A 116 1.60 4.97 -9.37
N ALA A 117 1.16 5.09 -8.12
CA ALA A 117 -0.24 4.85 -7.74
C ALA A 117 -1.22 5.76 -8.49
N LYS A 118 -0.85 7.02 -8.76
CA LYS A 118 -1.69 7.97 -9.50
C LYS A 118 -1.72 7.71 -11.00
N GLU A 119 -0.79 6.91 -11.53
CA GLU A 119 -0.83 6.44 -12.93
C GLU A 119 -1.76 5.24 -13.11
N SER A 120 -2.26 4.65 -12.02
CA SER A 120 -3.17 3.50 -12.10
C SER A 120 -4.53 3.88 -12.69
N GLU A 121 -5.06 3.05 -13.57
CA GLU A 121 -6.42 3.20 -14.10
C GLU A 121 -7.50 2.84 -13.05
N ASP A 122 -7.11 2.10 -12.01
CA ASP A 122 -8.00 1.63 -10.93
C ASP A 122 -8.11 2.65 -9.77
N ILE A 123 -7.36 3.75 -9.81
CA ILE A 123 -7.46 4.81 -8.80
C ILE A 123 -8.67 5.71 -9.05
N THR A 124 -9.43 6.03 -8.01
CA THR A 124 -10.50 7.03 -8.12
C THR A 124 -9.96 8.45 -7.96
N SER A 125 -10.65 9.45 -8.52
CA SER A 125 -10.25 10.86 -8.37
C SER A 125 -10.20 11.32 -6.90
N ILE A 126 -11.02 10.72 -6.02
CA ILE A 126 -11.01 11.01 -4.58
C ILE A 126 -9.73 10.46 -3.94
N GLN A 127 -9.37 9.21 -4.25
CA GLN A 127 -8.14 8.59 -3.76
C GLN A 127 -6.90 9.33 -4.25
N GLU A 128 -6.87 9.71 -5.52
CA GLU A 128 -5.79 10.51 -6.11
C GLU A 128 -5.64 11.85 -5.38
N ASN A 129 -6.75 12.53 -5.09
CA ASN A 129 -6.74 13.79 -4.33
C ASN A 129 -6.22 13.59 -2.90
N ILE A 130 -6.61 12.51 -2.22
CA ILE A 130 -6.08 12.18 -0.88
C ILE A 130 -4.57 11.95 -0.93
N ILE A 131 -4.07 11.22 -1.93
CA ILE A 131 -2.63 11.02 -2.13
C ILE A 131 -1.92 12.34 -2.39
N ASN A 132 -2.45 13.19 -3.27
CA ASN A 132 -1.87 14.51 -3.58
C ASN A 132 -1.75 15.42 -2.34
N ASN A 133 -2.72 15.39 -1.43
CA ASN A 133 -2.68 16.14 -0.17
C ASN A 133 -1.76 15.52 0.90
N SER A 134 -1.13 14.38 0.61
CA SER A 134 -0.25 13.65 1.52
C SER A 134 1.06 13.22 0.88
N ILE A 135 1.47 13.90 -0.19
CA ILE A 135 2.75 13.68 -0.86
C ILE A 135 3.89 13.87 0.14
N VAL A 136 4.77 12.88 0.21
CA VAL A 136 5.99 12.96 1.01
C VAL A 136 6.99 13.88 0.29
N GLN A 137 7.58 14.83 1.02
CA GLN A 137 8.63 15.74 0.53
C GLN A 137 10.02 15.20 0.84
#